data_AF-A0A956KXD5-F1
#
_entry.id   AF-A0A956KXD5-F1
#
_cell.length_a   1.000
_cell.length_b   1.000
_cell.length_c   1.000
_cell.angle_alpha   90.00
_cell.angle_beta   90.00
_cell.angle_gamma   90.00
#
_symmetry.space_group_name_H-M   'P 1'
#
loop_
_entity.id
_entity.type
_entity.pdbx_description
1 polymer ?
#
loop_
_entity_poly.entity_id
_entity_poly.type
_entity_poly.pdbx_seq_one_letter_code
_entity_poly.pdbx_strand_id
1 'polypeptide(L)'
;MSPADTEATSAVDATSSSTGGDATTSTGDPSDESTTHATGLDSSSGDESSSDGPGVECGNGIIEEGEVCDGVELGGETCVTQGFEAGQLECAPDCMALLTGACSDAICGNQILEGDETCDGNDFGARTCQSEGYDSGQLGCTLDCQGLEFDDCGSCGNVIVDGDEVCDDIALFGQTCQSQGFDNGQLGCATDCLTYDTAGCGNCGNAAIDGDEVCDDVLLGGATCLTEGFDSGQLACSAACLTFDFAGCGTCGNEIIDGDEVCDTLAVGGQTCVGQGFDSGVLACNAACSGLDLSSCGTCGNAVRDGTENCDGADLGGQTCASLGASAGMLGCTPGCSFDFTGCAVMPQQINIATPLFPVGVMPGWFSGQSYIADGNSVLIEFEAYLELPAACDLDFYVLQNQGAGFTLVERTTVASAPGVGFFPAQLTSPIPIVVGATYILGVGWSCPVGFFLDDGFAYVGTDGGIGVIDVLYLDDAYPGPNDNYVPPIPLPDFVMHQRLTFAE
;
A
#
# COMPACT_ATOMS: atom_id res chain seq x y z
N MET A 1 14.42 -30.48 5.71
CA MET A 1 15.46 -31.23 6.46
C MET A 1 15.83 -30.44 7.71
N SER A 2 16.47 -31.10 8.68
CA SER A 2 16.62 -30.69 10.08
C SER A 2 17.45 -29.41 10.36
N PRO A 3 17.28 -28.80 11.54
CA PRO A 3 18.06 -27.66 12.05
C PRO A 3 19.28 -28.09 12.89
N ALA A 4 20.10 -27.10 13.30
CA ALA A 4 21.10 -27.12 14.37
C ALA A 4 21.67 -25.67 14.53
N ASP A 5 22.22 -25.20 15.65
CA ASP A 5 22.07 -25.56 17.07
C ASP A 5 22.60 -24.40 17.95
N THR A 6 22.34 -24.47 19.26
CA THR A 6 22.64 -23.48 20.31
C THR A 6 24.12 -23.44 20.77
N GLU A 7 24.46 -22.41 21.56
CA GLU A 7 25.50 -22.27 22.63
C GLU A 7 26.30 -20.95 22.43
N ALA A 8 26.28 -19.92 23.29
CA ALA A 8 26.33 -19.78 24.76
C ALA A 8 27.73 -19.91 25.39
N THR A 9 28.11 -18.92 26.22
CA THR A 9 29.06 -18.96 27.37
C THR A 9 29.19 -17.52 27.92
N SER A 10 28.74 -17.21 29.15
CA SER A 10 29.41 -17.42 30.46
C SER A 10 30.53 -16.40 30.77
N ALA A 11 30.85 -16.04 32.03
CA ALA A 11 30.20 -16.13 33.35
C ALA A 11 31.16 -15.52 34.40
N VAL A 12 30.66 -15.15 35.59
CA VAL A 12 31.33 -15.09 36.94
C VAL A 12 30.31 -14.50 37.93
N ASP A 13 30.23 -14.80 39.24
CA ASP A 13 30.57 -15.96 40.11
C ASP A 13 29.85 -15.70 41.48
N ALA A 14 29.62 -16.60 42.44
CA ALA A 14 30.07 -17.97 42.64
C ALA A 14 29.14 -18.82 43.56
N THR A 15 29.49 -20.10 43.66
CA THR A 15 29.31 -21.12 44.73
C THR A 15 29.18 -20.66 46.21
N SER A 16 28.68 -21.44 47.19
CA SER A 16 28.05 -22.79 47.23
C SER A 16 27.48 -23.10 48.64
N SER A 17 26.94 -24.31 48.84
CA SER A 17 26.14 -24.79 49.96
C SER A 17 26.87 -25.31 51.23
N SER A 18 26.05 -25.48 52.29
CA SER A 18 25.99 -26.63 53.22
C SER A 18 26.79 -26.69 54.56
N THR A 19 25.98 -26.83 55.64
CA THR A 19 26.12 -27.71 56.81
C THR A 19 27.24 -27.55 57.87
N GLY A 20 26.82 -27.10 59.07
CA GLY A 20 26.90 -27.89 60.31
C GLY A 20 28.17 -27.78 61.19
N GLY A 21 28.00 -27.71 62.52
CA GLY A 21 29.10 -27.96 63.47
C GLY A 21 29.11 -27.11 64.75
N ASP A 22 28.38 -27.62 65.74
CA ASP A 22 28.35 -27.36 67.20
C ASP A 22 29.62 -26.86 67.97
N ALA A 23 29.34 -26.29 69.16
CA ALA A 23 30.17 -26.16 70.37
C ALA A 23 31.48 -25.34 70.40
N THR A 24 31.54 -24.31 71.28
CA THR A 24 32.17 -24.45 72.63
C THR A 24 32.02 -23.23 73.56
N THR A 25 31.52 -23.51 74.79
CA THR A 25 31.90 -22.97 76.13
C THR A 25 32.62 -21.60 76.24
N SER A 26 32.08 -20.57 76.93
CA SER A 26 31.74 -20.44 78.38
C SER A 26 32.81 -19.69 79.21
N THR A 27 32.40 -18.65 79.95
CA THR A 27 32.62 -18.41 81.41
C THR A 27 32.36 -16.95 81.79
N GLY A 28 31.76 -16.67 82.95
CA GLY A 28 31.69 -15.28 83.48
C GLY A 28 30.54 -14.90 84.44
N ASP A 29 30.27 -15.70 85.47
CA ASP A 29 29.50 -15.31 86.69
C ASP A 29 30.49 -14.69 87.74
N PRO A 30 30.16 -14.19 88.97
CA PRO A 30 28.92 -14.35 89.75
C PRO A 30 28.46 -13.16 90.65
N SER A 31 27.39 -13.39 91.44
CA SER A 31 27.19 -13.11 92.90
C SER A 31 25.81 -12.55 93.26
N ASP A 32 25.19 -12.83 94.43
CA ASP A 32 25.24 -13.97 95.38
C ASP A 32 23.99 -13.86 96.31
N GLU A 33 23.72 -14.84 97.16
CA GLU A 33 22.48 -15.00 97.94
C GLU A 33 22.41 -14.29 99.33
N SER A 34 21.18 -14.27 99.87
CA SER A 34 20.83 -14.51 101.29
C SER A 34 20.79 -13.39 102.38
N THR A 35 19.55 -13.13 102.85
CA THR A 35 19.06 -13.19 104.27
C THR A 35 18.95 -11.99 105.23
N THR A 36 17.89 -12.07 106.06
CA THR A 36 17.67 -11.60 107.48
C THR A 36 16.73 -10.43 107.81
N HIS A 37 15.53 -10.80 108.29
CA HIS A 37 14.93 -10.54 109.62
C HIS A 37 14.85 -9.11 110.27
N ALA A 38 13.60 -8.67 110.45
CA ALA A 38 12.93 -8.35 111.74
C ALA A 38 13.15 -7.03 112.53
N THR A 39 12.07 -6.24 112.63
CA THR A 39 11.47 -5.59 113.84
C THR A 39 9.99 -5.26 113.52
N GLY A 40 8.97 -5.35 114.38
CA GLY A 40 8.85 -5.86 115.76
C GLY A 40 7.76 -5.11 116.57
N LEU A 41 6.77 -5.85 117.12
CA LEU A 41 5.83 -5.46 118.22
C LEU A 41 4.75 -4.38 117.92
N ASP A 42 3.55 -4.36 118.52
CA ASP A 42 2.76 -5.33 119.32
C ASP A 42 1.33 -4.74 119.53
N SER A 43 0.29 -5.59 119.65
CA SER A 43 -0.93 -5.34 120.45
C SER A 43 -1.80 -6.61 120.54
N SER A 44 -1.77 -7.27 121.70
CA SER A 44 -2.57 -8.46 122.03
C SER A 44 -3.94 -8.15 122.63
N SER A 45 -4.98 -8.90 122.22
CA SER A 45 -6.15 -9.40 123.00
C SER A 45 -7.35 -9.59 122.07
N GLY A 46 -8.07 -10.70 122.00
CA GLY A 46 -8.00 -11.96 122.76
C GLY A 46 -9.40 -12.36 123.24
N ASP A 47 -9.94 -13.47 122.75
CA ASP A 47 -11.05 -14.21 123.37
C ASP A 47 -11.07 -15.64 122.80
N GLU A 48 -11.31 -16.63 123.66
CA GLU A 48 -11.43 -18.05 123.26
C GLU A 48 -12.90 -18.46 123.16
N SER A 49 -13.26 -19.25 122.14
CA SER A 49 -14.25 -20.31 122.34
C SER A 49 -14.08 -21.43 121.32
N SER A 50 -13.79 -22.63 121.82
CA SER A 50 -13.86 -23.90 121.10
C SER A 50 -15.29 -24.24 120.68
N SER A 51 -15.45 -24.81 119.49
CA SER A 51 -16.53 -25.79 119.21
C SER A 51 -16.15 -26.71 118.05
N ASP A 52 -15.91 -27.99 118.37
CA ASP A 52 -15.78 -29.10 117.42
C ASP A 52 -16.94 -29.18 116.42
N GLY A 53 -16.57 -29.39 115.16
CA GLY A 53 -17.36 -30.00 114.09
C GLY A 53 -16.35 -30.50 113.04
N PRO A 54 -16.66 -31.52 112.23
CA PRO A 54 -15.78 -31.89 111.11
C PRO A 54 -15.74 -30.70 110.15
N GLY A 55 -14.62 -29.99 110.15
CA GLY A 55 -14.41 -28.85 109.27
C GLY A 55 -14.19 -29.37 107.87
N VAL A 56 -15.14 -29.08 106.98
CA VAL A 56 -14.97 -29.25 105.54
C VAL A 56 -13.80 -28.34 105.12
N GLU A 57 -12.67 -28.93 104.74
CA GLU A 57 -11.40 -28.23 104.50
C GLU A 57 -11.21 -27.97 103.00
N CYS A 58 -11.78 -26.86 102.53
CA CYS A 58 -11.65 -26.41 101.14
C CYS A 58 -10.18 -26.33 100.67
N GLY A 59 -9.89 -26.98 99.53
CA GLY A 59 -8.57 -27.01 98.89
C GLY A 59 -7.77 -28.29 99.17
N ASN A 60 -8.41 -29.36 99.63
CA ASN A 60 -7.80 -30.65 99.93
C ASN A 60 -7.75 -31.62 98.71
N GLY A 61 -8.45 -31.29 97.63
CA GLY A 61 -8.55 -32.05 96.38
C GLY A 61 -9.69 -33.07 96.32
N ILE A 62 -10.66 -33.02 97.24
CA ILE A 62 -11.81 -33.93 97.31
C ILE A 62 -13.07 -33.13 97.67
N ILE A 63 -14.13 -33.24 96.87
CA ILE A 63 -15.42 -32.58 97.16
C ILE A 63 -16.15 -33.35 98.27
N GLU A 64 -16.31 -32.73 99.44
CA GLU A 64 -16.99 -33.30 100.61
C GLU A 64 -18.46 -32.85 100.77
N GLU A 65 -19.18 -33.36 101.79
CA GLU A 65 -20.60 -33.07 102.02
C GLU A 65 -20.82 -31.61 102.49
N GLY A 66 -21.02 -30.72 101.52
CA GLY A 66 -21.24 -29.29 101.72
C GLY A 66 -20.56 -28.40 100.69
N GLU A 67 -19.58 -28.95 99.96
CA GLU A 67 -18.81 -28.23 98.93
C GLU A 67 -19.44 -28.39 97.54
N VAL A 68 -19.23 -27.38 96.69
CA VAL A 68 -19.65 -27.39 95.28
C VAL A 68 -18.49 -27.82 94.36
N CYS A 69 -17.26 -27.59 94.81
CA CYS A 69 -15.99 -27.90 94.16
C CYS A 69 -14.88 -27.92 95.23
N ASP A 70 -13.71 -28.49 94.93
CA ASP A 70 -12.52 -28.32 95.76
C ASP A 70 -11.30 -27.99 94.88
N GLY A 71 -10.82 -26.75 94.98
CA GLY A 71 -9.60 -26.29 94.27
C GLY A 71 -9.70 -26.41 92.75
N VAL A 72 -9.11 -27.49 92.19
CA VAL A 72 -9.17 -27.82 90.75
C VAL A 72 -10.12 -28.98 90.44
N GLU A 73 -10.68 -29.65 91.45
CA GLU A 73 -11.69 -30.69 91.31
C GLU A 73 -13.07 -30.02 91.28
N LEU A 74 -13.57 -29.77 90.06
CA LEU A 74 -14.82 -29.04 89.82
C LEU A 74 -16.04 -29.97 89.69
N GLY A 75 -15.91 -31.25 90.01
CA GLY A 75 -17.04 -32.21 89.99
C GLY A 75 -17.55 -32.54 88.57
N GLY A 76 -16.76 -32.21 87.54
CA GLY A 76 -17.15 -32.29 86.13
C GLY A 76 -17.80 -31.02 85.58
N GLU A 77 -17.92 -29.96 86.38
CA GLU A 77 -18.40 -28.66 85.92
C GLU A 77 -17.33 -27.92 85.11
N THR A 78 -17.77 -27.20 84.08
CA THR A 78 -16.97 -26.39 83.15
C THR A 78 -17.75 -25.12 82.82
N CYS A 79 -17.13 -24.12 82.18
CA CYS A 79 -17.87 -22.95 81.70
C CYS A 79 -19.08 -23.36 80.82
N VAL A 80 -18.92 -24.39 79.98
CA VAL A 80 -19.98 -24.98 79.13
C VAL A 80 -21.16 -25.54 79.92
N THR A 81 -20.93 -26.22 81.06
CA THR A 81 -22.03 -26.73 81.89
C THR A 81 -22.68 -25.63 82.73
N GLN A 82 -21.94 -24.56 83.03
CA GLN A 82 -22.44 -23.35 83.70
C GLN A 82 -23.15 -22.37 82.75
N GLY A 83 -23.17 -22.64 81.44
CA GLY A 83 -23.95 -21.90 80.44
C GLY A 83 -23.17 -20.93 79.53
N PHE A 84 -21.84 -20.93 79.61
CA PHE A 84 -20.90 -20.10 78.84
C PHE A 84 -20.18 -20.95 77.79
N GLU A 85 -19.94 -20.48 76.56
CA GLU A 85 -19.36 -21.36 75.53
C GLU A 85 -17.86 -21.66 75.74
N ALA A 86 -17.12 -20.80 76.44
CA ALA A 86 -15.68 -20.98 76.69
C ALA A 86 -15.20 -20.38 78.02
N GLY A 87 -13.88 -20.49 78.25
CA GLY A 87 -13.17 -19.97 79.43
C GLY A 87 -12.78 -21.03 80.47
N GLN A 88 -12.13 -20.60 81.54
CA GLN A 88 -11.68 -21.45 82.65
C GLN A 88 -12.60 -21.25 83.86
N LEU A 89 -13.27 -22.32 84.28
CA LEU A 89 -14.05 -22.31 85.51
C LEU A 89 -13.11 -22.51 86.71
N GLU A 90 -13.27 -21.72 87.78
CA GLU A 90 -12.47 -21.84 89.00
C GLU A 90 -13.34 -22.15 90.22
N CYS A 91 -12.78 -22.78 91.24
CA CYS A 91 -13.47 -22.96 92.53
C CYS A 91 -13.26 -21.73 93.43
N ALA A 92 -14.31 -21.30 94.14
CA ALA A 92 -14.18 -20.24 95.13
C ALA A 92 -13.24 -20.67 96.29
N PRO A 93 -12.47 -19.75 96.92
CA PRO A 93 -11.57 -20.09 98.04
C PRO A 93 -12.26 -20.60 99.32
N ASP A 94 -13.60 -20.60 99.36
CA ASP A 94 -14.42 -21.18 100.41
C ASP A 94 -15.19 -22.44 99.95
N CYS A 95 -14.99 -22.88 98.70
CA CYS A 95 -15.61 -24.05 98.08
C CYS A 95 -17.16 -24.03 98.00
N MET A 96 -17.78 -22.88 98.31
CA MET A 96 -19.24 -22.70 98.32
C MET A 96 -19.82 -22.29 96.95
N ALA A 97 -18.98 -21.97 95.98
CA ALA A 97 -19.39 -21.51 94.65
C ALA A 97 -18.36 -21.84 93.56
N LEU A 98 -18.85 -21.98 92.34
CA LEU A 98 -18.05 -21.95 91.12
C LEU A 98 -17.92 -20.49 90.64
N LEU A 99 -16.70 -20.07 90.34
CA LEU A 99 -16.39 -18.72 89.87
C LEU A 99 -16.42 -18.70 88.34
N THR A 100 -17.49 -18.12 87.79
CA THR A 100 -17.66 -17.94 86.33
C THR A 100 -17.01 -16.66 85.80
N GLY A 101 -16.24 -15.94 86.62
CA GLY A 101 -15.60 -14.67 86.25
C GLY A 101 -14.49 -14.78 85.19
N ALA A 102 -14.05 -16.00 84.90
CA ALA A 102 -13.13 -16.34 83.80
C ALA A 102 -13.80 -17.25 82.73
N CYS A 103 -15.15 -17.33 82.74
CA CYS A 103 -15.96 -17.86 81.65
C CYS A 103 -16.39 -16.72 80.71
N SER A 104 -16.56 -17.02 79.43
CA SER A 104 -16.89 -16.04 78.39
C SER A 104 -18.23 -16.35 77.70
N ASP A 105 -19.09 -15.33 77.61
CA ASP A 105 -20.34 -15.32 76.83
C ASP A 105 -20.12 -14.97 75.34
N ALA A 106 -18.88 -15.03 74.82
CA ALA A 106 -18.59 -14.73 73.43
C ALA A 106 -19.21 -15.81 72.52
N ILE A 107 -20.13 -15.40 71.62
CA ILE A 107 -20.91 -16.29 70.76
C ILE A 107 -20.50 -16.05 69.31
N CYS A 108 -19.56 -16.85 68.83
CA CYS A 108 -19.07 -16.79 67.47
C CYS A 108 -20.20 -16.92 66.42
N GLY A 109 -20.25 -15.98 65.48
CA GLY A 109 -21.25 -15.86 64.42
C GLY A 109 -22.43 -14.95 64.78
N ASN A 110 -22.35 -14.15 65.84
CA ASN A 110 -23.41 -13.22 66.26
C ASN A 110 -23.30 -11.80 65.61
N GLN A 111 -22.23 -11.53 64.87
CA GLN A 111 -21.81 -10.24 64.24
C GLN A 111 -21.41 -9.13 65.24
N ILE A 112 -20.88 -9.48 66.41
CA ILE A 112 -20.37 -8.56 67.42
C ILE A 112 -19.04 -9.12 67.93
N LEU A 113 -17.93 -8.42 67.66
CA LEU A 113 -16.62 -8.82 68.17
C LEU A 113 -16.54 -8.68 69.70
N GLU A 114 -16.55 -9.79 70.44
CA GLU A 114 -16.53 -9.78 71.91
C GLU A 114 -15.66 -10.86 72.58
N GLY A 115 -15.31 -10.65 73.85
CA GLY A 115 -14.44 -11.56 74.61
C GLY A 115 -13.04 -11.74 74.01
N ASP A 116 -12.67 -13.00 73.74
CA ASP A 116 -11.37 -13.41 73.18
C ASP A 116 -11.44 -13.71 71.67
N GLU A 117 -12.52 -13.33 70.98
CA GLU A 117 -12.66 -13.48 69.54
C GLU A 117 -11.66 -12.61 68.76
N THR A 118 -11.16 -13.13 67.64
CA THR A 118 -10.30 -12.36 66.71
C THR A 118 -11.13 -11.59 65.67
N CYS A 119 -12.31 -12.11 65.36
CA CYS A 119 -13.33 -11.57 64.46
C CYS A 119 -14.67 -12.25 64.79
N ASP A 120 -15.81 -11.65 64.43
CA ASP A 120 -17.09 -12.36 64.37
C ASP A 120 -17.79 -12.09 63.03
N GLY A 121 -17.80 -13.11 62.16
CA GLY A 121 -18.48 -13.06 60.86
C GLY A 121 -17.89 -11.97 59.95
N ASN A 122 -18.49 -10.78 59.98
CA ASN A 122 -18.04 -9.59 59.25
C ASN A 122 -17.55 -8.45 60.17
N ASP A 123 -17.55 -8.64 61.50
CA ASP A 123 -16.95 -7.71 62.46
C ASP A 123 -15.48 -8.09 62.71
N PHE A 124 -14.58 -7.37 62.04
CA PHE A 124 -13.12 -7.49 62.20
C PHE A 124 -12.56 -6.38 63.11
N GLY A 125 -13.43 -5.65 63.81
CA GLY A 125 -13.07 -4.45 64.57
C GLY A 125 -12.48 -3.37 63.68
N ALA A 126 -11.17 -3.11 63.85
CA ALA A 126 -10.41 -2.11 63.08
C ALA A 126 -9.47 -2.74 62.03
N ARG A 127 -9.52 -4.06 61.85
CA ARG A 127 -8.65 -4.78 60.90
C ARG A 127 -9.22 -4.78 59.50
N THR A 128 -8.34 -4.73 58.51
CA THR A 128 -8.62 -4.91 57.08
C THR A 128 -7.48 -5.69 56.43
N CYS A 129 -7.64 -6.14 55.19
CA CYS A 129 -6.54 -6.72 54.42
C CYS A 129 -5.29 -5.80 54.43
N GLN A 130 -5.50 -4.48 54.31
CA GLN A 130 -4.43 -3.47 54.37
C GLN A 130 -3.75 -3.32 55.74
N SER A 131 -4.45 -3.57 56.86
CA SER A 131 -3.78 -3.57 58.17
C SER A 131 -2.92 -4.81 58.40
N GLU A 132 -3.24 -5.90 57.72
CA GLU A 132 -2.53 -7.19 57.83
C GLU A 132 -1.45 -7.37 56.73
N GLY A 133 -1.31 -6.41 55.79
CA GLY A 133 -0.21 -6.31 54.84
C GLY A 133 -0.52 -6.66 53.38
N TYR A 134 -1.79 -6.81 53.04
CA TYR A 134 -2.31 -7.01 51.68
C TYR A 134 -2.74 -5.65 51.06
N ASP A 135 -2.94 -5.57 49.74
CA ASP A 135 -3.28 -4.31 49.07
C ASP A 135 -4.80 -4.09 48.95
N SER A 136 -5.56 -5.16 48.67
CA SER A 136 -6.99 -5.09 48.36
C SER A 136 -7.82 -6.18 49.06
N GLY A 137 -9.14 -6.20 48.81
CA GLY A 137 -10.01 -7.30 49.18
C GLY A 137 -10.65 -7.21 50.56
N GLN A 138 -11.32 -8.29 50.95
CA GLN A 138 -12.08 -8.39 52.20
C GLN A 138 -11.51 -9.49 53.10
N LEU A 139 -11.40 -9.21 54.40
CA LEU A 139 -11.11 -10.27 55.38
C LEU A 139 -12.29 -11.25 55.46
N GLY A 140 -11.97 -12.52 55.66
CA GLY A 140 -12.89 -13.54 56.16
C GLY A 140 -12.63 -13.82 57.65
N CYS A 141 -13.55 -14.53 58.29
CA CYS A 141 -13.45 -14.96 59.68
C CYS A 141 -13.64 -16.47 59.76
N THR A 142 -12.77 -17.18 60.47
CA THR A 142 -12.90 -18.62 60.65
C THR A 142 -14.19 -18.97 61.41
N LEU A 143 -14.75 -20.16 61.15
CA LEU A 143 -16.00 -20.62 61.78
C LEU A 143 -15.90 -20.84 63.31
N ASP A 144 -14.72 -20.71 63.91
CA ASP A 144 -14.47 -20.72 65.35
C ASP A 144 -14.08 -19.34 65.92
N CYS A 145 -14.07 -18.29 65.09
CA CYS A 145 -13.73 -16.91 65.44
C CYS A 145 -12.30 -16.71 66.01
N GLN A 146 -11.43 -17.72 65.91
CA GLN A 146 -10.05 -17.68 66.41
C GLN A 146 -9.02 -17.23 65.36
N GLY A 147 -9.43 -17.01 64.11
CA GLY A 147 -8.54 -16.63 63.02
C GLY A 147 -9.21 -15.78 61.94
N LEU A 148 -8.38 -15.00 61.25
CA LEU A 148 -8.76 -14.33 60.00
C LEU A 148 -8.46 -15.24 58.82
N GLU A 149 -9.32 -15.18 57.81
CA GLU A 149 -9.11 -15.80 56.51
C GLU A 149 -8.71 -14.71 55.51
N PHE A 150 -7.71 -15.02 54.67
CA PHE A 150 -7.10 -14.07 53.73
C PHE A 150 -7.30 -14.47 52.27
N ASP A 151 -8.08 -15.51 51.99
CA ASP A 151 -8.31 -16.03 50.63
C ASP A 151 -9.00 -15.00 49.71
N ASP A 152 -9.74 -14.05 50.30
CA ASP A 152 -10.38 -12.90 49.62
C ASP A 152 -9.58 -11.58 49.79
N CYS A 153 -8.34 -11.60 50.29
CA CYS A 153 -7.42 -10.46 50.32
C CYS A 153 -6.44 -10.50 49.13
N GLY A 154 -6.33 -9.41 48.37
CA GLY A 154 -5.48 -9.33 47.18
C GLY A 154 -4.09 -8.72 47.43
N SER A 155 -3.07 -9.13 46.67
CA SER A 155 -1.69 -8.61 46.79
C SER A 155 -1.08 -8.21 45.44
N CYS A 156 -0.92 -6.91 45.21
CA CYS A 156 -0.60 -6.38 43.88
C CYS A 156 0.87 -6.62 43.48
N GLY A 157 1.08 -7.11 42.26
CA GLY A 157 2.38 -7.51 41.70
C GLY A 157 2.74 -8.99 41.93
N ASN A 158 1.74 -9.87 42.12
CA ASN A 158 1.91 -11.30 42.33
C ASN A 158 1.61 -12.16 41.07
N VAL A 159 1.08 -11.55 40.01
CA VAL A 159 0.64 -12.11 38.71
C VAL A 159 -0.60 -13.03 38.79
N ILE A 160 -1.35 -12.95 39.87
CA ILE A 160 -2.69 -13.52 40.10
C ILE A 160 -3.59 -12.33 40.39
N VAL A 161 -4.84 -12.37 39.90
CA VAL A 161 -5.81 -11.31 40.22
C VAL A 161 -6.70 -11.84 41.34
N ASP A 162 -6.51 -11.31 42.55
CA ASP A 162 -7.20 -11.74 43.77
C ASP A 162 -7.82 -10.55 44.55
N GLY A 163 -8.67 -10.85 45.54
CA GLY A 163 -9.44 -9.83 46.27
C GLY A 163 -10.32 -8.95 45.37
N ASP A 164 -10.09 -7.63 45.42
CA ASP A 164 -10.84 -6.61 44.66
C ASP A 164 -10.12 -6.16 43.37
N GLU A 165 -9.05 -6.85 42.96
CA GLU A 165 -8.22 -6.45 41.83
C GLU A 165 -8.93 -6.61 40.47
N VAL A 166 -8.63 -5.70 39.53
CA VAL A 166 -9.10 -5.79 38.13
C VAL A 166 -8.01 -6.36 37.21
N CYS A 167 -6.77 -6.34 37.66
CA CYS A 167 -5.57 -6.88 37.02
C CYS A 167 -4.45 -7.02 38.04
N ASP A 168 -3.40 -7.74 37.68
CA ASP A 168 -2.11 -7.74 38.39
C ASP A 168 -0.98 -7.84 37.36
N ASP A 169 -0.02 -6.91 37.36
CA ASP A 169 1.09 -6.84 36.40
C ASP A 169 0.67 -7.06 34.93
N ILE A 170 0.83 -8.29 34.42
CA ILE A 170 0.51 -8.73 33.05
C ILE A 170 -0.80 -9.54 32.96
N ALA A 171 -1.41 -9.89 34.10
CA ALA A 171 -2.66 -10.60 34.23
C ALA A 171 -3.86 -9.65 34.02
N LEU A 172 -4.01 -9.14 32.80
CA LEU A 172 -5.03 -8.15 32.43
C LEU A 172 -6.41 -8.76 32.11
N PHE A 173 -6.66 -10.02 32.45
CA PHE A 173 -7.87 -10.78 32.06
C PHE A 173 -8.25 -10.73 30.56
N GLY A 174 -7.29 -10.50 29.67
CA GLY A 174 -7.54 -10.33 28.24
C GLY A 174 -8.14 -8.97 27.85
N GLN A 175 -8.14 -7.99 28.76
CA GLN A 175 -8.35 -6.60 28.40
C GLN A 175 -7.17 -6.06 27.58
N THR A 176 -7.47 -5.08 26.73
CA THR A 176 -6.51 -4.39 25.86
C THR A 176 -6.90 -2.91 25.79
N CYS A 177 -6.03 -2.07 25.22
CA CYS A 177 -6.38 -0.66 24.96
C CYS A 177 -7.70 -0.54 24.17
N GLN A 178 -7.95 -1.44 23.20
CA GLN A 178 -9.20 -1.51 22.44
C GLN A 178 -10.43 -1.86 23.29
N SER A 179 -10.30 -2.71 24.32
CA SER A 179 -11.43 -2.98 25.22
C SER A 179 -11.69 -1.84 26.21
N GLN A 180 -10.67 -1.02 26.49
CA GLN A 180 -10.79 0.23 27.27
C GLN A 180 -11.24 1.45 26.43
N GLY A 181 -11.42 1.29 25.11
CA GLY A 181 -11.93 2.34 24.21
C GLY A 181 -10.85 3.21 23.55
N PHE A 182 -9.61 2.75 23.50
CA PHE A 182 -8.49 3.34 22.77
C PHE A 182 -8.23 2.58 21.45
N ASP A 183 -7.50 3.16 20.50
CA ASP A 183 -7.29 2.51 19.20
C ASP A 183 -6.14 1.48 19.23
N ASN A 184 -5.05 1.81 19.93
CA ASN A 184 -3.79 1.05 19.91
C ASN A 184 -3.03 1.13 21.25
N GLY A 185 -1.82 0.55 21.29
CA GLY A 185 -0.94 0.61 22.45
C GLY A 185 -1.02 -0.61 23.37
N GLN A 186 -0.16 -0.59 24.40
CA GLN A 186 -0.08 -1.61 25.43
C GLN A 186 -0.80 -1.15 26.70
N LEU A 187 -1.85 -1.89 27.09
CA LEU A 187 -2.53 -1.69 28.36
C LEU A 187 -1.64 -2.21 29.50
N GLY A 188 -1.56 -1.48 30.61
CA GLY A 188 -0.90 -1.90 31.84
C GLY A 188 -1.89 -2.15 32.97
N CYS A 189 -1.37 -2.56 34.12
CA CYS A 189 -2.09 -2.52 35.39
C CYS A 189 -1.58 -1.35 36.24
N ALA A 190 -2.49 -0.64 36.93
CA ALA A 190 -2.08 0.41 37.86
C ALA A 190 -1.37 -0.20 39.08
N THR A 191 -0.53 0.59 39.75
CA THR A 191 0.27 0.13 40.92
C THR A 191 -0.56 -0.18 42.17
N ASP A 192 -1.88 0.02 42.12
CA ASP A 192 -2.83 -0.39 43.16
C ASP A 192 -3.69 -1.60 42.74
N CYS A 193 -3.53 -2.10 41.52
CA CYS A 193 -4.29 -3.19 40.92
C CYS A 193 -5.83 -2.99 40.85
N LEU A 194 -6.34 -1.80 41.25
CA LEU A 194 -7.77 -1.46 41.23
C LEU A 194 -8.22 -0.85 39.89
N THR A 195 -7.28 -0.47 39.02
CA THR A 195 -7.56 0.12 37.70
C THR A 195 -6.54 -0.35 36.65
N TYR A 196 -6.93 -0.32 35.37
CA TYR A 196 -5.98 -0.49 34.27
C TYR A 196 -5.19 0.79 34.04
N ASP A 197 -3.87 0.67 33.82
CA ASP A 197 -3.04 1.79 33.39
C ASP A 197 -3.16 1.97 31.86
N THR A 198 -3.71 3.11 31.46
CA THR A 198 -3.89 3.48 30.06
C THR A 198 -2.80 4.42 29.53
N ALA A 199 -1.74 4.70 30.30
CA ALA A 199 -0.63 5.57 29.86
C ALA A 199 0.15 5.00 28.66
N GLY A 200 0.08 3.69 28.42
CA GLY A 200 0.62 3.01 27.25
C GLY A 200 -0.38 2.85 26.09
N CYS A 201 -1.60 3.36 26.19
CA CYS A 201 -2.61 3.32 25.12
C CYS A 201 -2.58 4.58 24.25
N GLY A 202 -2.88 4.41 22.95
CA GLY A 202 -2.91 5.51 21.97
C GLY A 202 -4.25 5.67 21.25
N ASN A 203 -4.53 6.88 20.78
CA ASN A 203 -5.77 7.27 20.11
C ASN A 203 -5.49 7.99 18.79
N CYS A 204 -5.92 7.41 17.68
CA CYS A 204 -5.60 7.92 16.35
C CYS A 204 -6.45 9.14 15.96
N GLY A 205 -5.78 10.23 15.57
CA GLY A 205 -6.38 11.55 15.30
C GLY A 205 -6.49 12.43 16.55
N ASN A 206 -5.60 12.27 17.54
CA ASN A 206 -5.56 13.05 18.77
C ASN A 206 -4.54 14.22 18.74
N ALA A 207 -3.71 14.31 17.69
CA ALA A 207 -2.59 15.24 17.48
C ALA A 207 -1.35 15.05 18.40
N ALA A 208 -1.17 13.86 18.95
CA ALA A 208 0.07 13.35 19.56
C ALA A 208 0.42 11.99 18.94
N ILE A 209 1.68 11.55 19.07
CA ILE A 209 2.06 10.16 18.75
C ILE A 209 2.17 9.45 20.09
N ASP A 210 1.21 8.60 20.41
CA ASP A 210 1.16 7.81 21.65
C ASP A 210 0.86 6.32 21.41
N GLY A 211 0.89 5.51 22.47
CA GLY A 211 0.75 4.05 22.35
C GLY A 211 1.76 3.39 21.41
N ASP A 212 1.25 2.71 20.38
CA ASP A 212 2.02 2.02 19.33
C ASP A 212 2.07 2.82 18.00
N GLU A 213 1.70 4.10 18.01
CA GLU A 213 1.58 4.91 16.81
C GLU A 213 2.94 5.24 16.18
N VAL A 214 2.98 5.23 14.85
CA VAL A 214 4.13 5.75 14.09
C VAL A 214 3.91 7.19 13.63
N CYS A 215 2.65 7.64 13.64
CA CYS A 215 2.19 8.96 13.23
C CYS A 215 0.77 9.21 13.75
N ASP A 216 0.34 10.47 13.73
CA ASP A 216 -1.06 10.86 13.99
C ASP A 216 -1.43 12.03 13.06
N ASP A 217 -2.52 11.91 12.30
CA ASP A 217 -2.96 12.88 11.27
C ASP A 217 -1.80 13.40 10.37
N VAL A 218 -1.25 14.58 10.71
CA VAL A 218 -0.14 15.27 10.02
C VAL A 218 1.15 15.30 10.85
N LEU A 219 1.13 14.79 12.08
CA LEU A 219 2.26 14.60 12.95
C LEU A 219 2.95 13.27 12.59
N LEU A 220 3.79 13.32 11.56
CA LEU A 220 4.47 12.14 10.99
C LEU A 220 5.80 11.78 11.69
N GLY A 221 6.05 12.26 12.91
CA GLY A 221 7.32 12.03 13.62
C GLY A 221 8.58 12.62 12.95
N GLY A 222 8.41 13.43 11.89
CA GLY A 222 9.49 13.90 11.02
C GLY A 222 9.75 13.02 9.78
N ALA A 223 9.00 11.93 9.60
CA ALA A 223 9.01 11.13 8.38
C ALA A 223 8.42 11.92 7.20
N THR A 224 8.92 11.60 6.00
CA THR A 224 8.51 12.15 4.70
C THR A 224 8.71 11.08 3.63
N CYS A 225 8.13 11.23 2.44
CA CYS A 225 8.39 10.30 1.34
C CYS A 225 9.91 10.09 1.10
N LEU A 226 10.72 11.16 1.20
CA LEU A 226 12.18 11.11 1.07
C LEU A 226 12.90 10.32 2.18
N THR A 227 12.40 10.29 3.42
CA THR A 227 13.02 9.46 4.48
C THR A 227 12.67 7.99 4.33
N GLU A 228 11.49 7.71 3.79
CA GLU A 228 10.99 6.35 3.56
C GLU A 228 11.47 5.74 2.22
N GLY A 229 12.29 6.48 1.46
CA GLY A 229 12.99 5.99 0.26
C GLY A 229 12.31 6.27 -1.08
N PHE A 230 11.33 7.17 -1.10
CA PHE A 230 10.66 7.69 -2.31
C PHE A 230 11.29 9.02 -2.75
N ASP A 231 11.07 9.44 -4.00
CA ASP A 231 11.71 10.63 -4.57
C ASP A 231 10.89 11.92 -4.40
N SER A 232 9.56 11.81 -4.27
CA SER A 232 8.65 12.96 -4.17
C SER A 232 7.37 12.66 -3.38
N GLY A 233 6.50 13.67 -3.25
CA GLY A 233 5.13 13.50 -2.77
C GLY A 233 4.90 13.82 -1.30
N GLN A 234 3.63 13.71 -0.90
CA GLN A 234 3.17 13.94 0.48
C GLN A 234 2.90 12.61 1.18
N LEU A 235 3.70 12.32 2.22
CA LEU A 235 3.48 11.18 3.11
C LEU A 235 2.22 11.46 3.95
N ALA A 236 1.40 10.43 4.18
CA ALA A 236 0.22 10.51 5.03
C ALA A 236 0.31 9.49 6.17
N CYS A 237 -0.47 9.71 7.23
CA CYS A 237 -0.69 8.71 8.25
C CYS A 237 -1.84 7.77 7.84
N SER A 238 -1.74 6.48 8.10
CA SER A 238 -2.87 5.56 7.90
C SER A 238 -3.98 5.83 8.91
N ALA A 239 -5.23 5.52 8.56
CA ALA A 239 -6.41 5.75 9.42
C ALA A 239 -6.46 4.91 10.73
N ALA A 240 -5.41 4.15 11.03
CA ALA A 240 -5.22 3.42 12.28
C ALA A 240 -3.91 3.81 12.99
N CYS A 241 -3.16 4.78 12.49
CA CYS A 241 -1.92 5.34 13.05
C CYS A 241 -0.73 4.35 13.25
N LEU A 242 -0.92 3.05 13.02
CA LEU A 242 0.11 1.99 13.11
C LEU A 242 1.06 1.92 11.90
N THR A 243 0.75 2.58 10.79
CA THR A 243 1.58 2.60 9.57
C THR A 243 1.47 3.95 8.85
N PHE A 244 2.46 4.28 8.03
CA PHE A 244 2.34 5.36 7.05
C PHE A 244 1.54 4.90 5.82
N ASP A 245 0.88 5.85 5.16
CA ASP A 245 0.26 5.68 3.85
C ASP A 245 1.14 6.34 2.78
N PHE A 246 1.61 5.51 1.83
CA PHE A 246 2.50 5.88 0.74
C PHE A 246 1.75 6.23 -0.55
N ALA A 247 0.42 6.21 -0.58
CA ALA A 247 -0.35 6.51 -1.79
C ALA A 247 -0.14 7.95 -2.34
N GLY A 248 0.36 8.86 -1.50
CA GLY A 248 0.77 10.22 -1.88
C GLY A 248 2.27 10.39 -2.18
N CYS A 249 3.08 9.33 -2.10
CA CYS A 249 4.51 9.37 -2.43
C CYS A 249 4.75 8.94 -3.89
N GLY A 250 5.79 9.51 -4.52
CA GLY A 250 6.16 9.19 -5.90
C GLY A 250 7.59 8.68 -6.08
N THR A 251 7.85 7.91 -7.14
CA THR A 251 9.15 7.25 -7.40
C THR A 251 9.63 7.48 -8.83
N CYS A 252 10.70 8.26 -8.99
CA CYS A 252 11.13 8.73 -10.28
C CYS A 252 11.85 7.64 -11.08
N GLY A 253 11.32 7.33 -12.27
CA GLY A 253 11.78 6.26 -13.14
C GLY A 253 10.91 4.99 -13.12
N ASN A 254 9.67 5.06 -12.64
CA ASN A 254 8.74 3.93 -12.53
C ASN A 254 7.71 3.81 -13.68
N GLU A 255 7.76 4.71 -14.67
CA GLU A 255 6.83 4.87 -15.82
C GLU A 255 5.40 5.36 -15.47
N ILE A 256 5.17 5.84 -14.24
CA ILE A 256 3.89 6.31 -13.71
C ILE A 256 4.09 7.74 -13.17
N ILE A 257 3.14 8.65 -13.42
CA ILE A 257 3.18 9.98 -12.78
C ILE A 257 2.47 9.85 -11.42
N ASP A 258 3.26 9.79 -10.35
CA ASP A 258 2.77 9.72 -8.97
C ASP A 258 3.44 10.77 -8.04
N GLY A 259 3.01 10.86 -6.78
CA GLY A 259 3.47 11.89 -5.85
C GLY A 259 3.31 13.34 -6.35
N ASP A 260 4.42 14.09 -6.34
CA ASP A 260 4.50 15.47 -6.83
C ASP A 260 5.14 15.57 -8.23
N GLU A 261 5.22 14.46 -8.97
CA GLU A 261 5.91 14.41 -10.25
C GLU A 261 5.16 15.17 -11.36
N VAL A 262 5.94 15.90 -12.18
CA VAL A 262 5.41 16.58 -13.37
C VAL A 262 5.28 15.60 -14.55
N CYS A 263 6.11 14.56 -14.52
CA CYS A 263 6.25 13.51 -15.50
C CYS A 263 7.11 12.39 -14.90
N ASP A 264 7.09 11.23 -15.54
CA ASP A 264 8.08 10.16 -15.34
C ASP A 264 8.60 9.76 -16.72
N THR A 265 9.92 9.52 -16.87
CA THR A 265 10.55 8.99 -18.12
C THR A 265 9.95 9.49 -19.45
N LEU A 266 9.02 8.75 -20.06
CA LEU A 266 8.24 9.12 -21.25
C LEU A 266 6.75 9.37 -20.96
N ALA A 267 6.28 9.07 -19.75
CA ALA A 267 4.99 9.47 -19.21
C ALA A 267 4.99 10.99 -18.91
N VAL A 268 4.92 11.81 -19.96
CA VAL A 268 4.93 13.28 -19.90
C VAL A 268 3.54 13.92 -19.80
N GLY A 269 2.55 13.18 -19.29
CA GLY A 269 1.18 13.68 -19.06
C GLY A 269 0.42 14.09 -20.33
N GLY A 270 0.79 13.54 -21.49
CA GLY A 270 0.25 13.93 -22.79
C GLY A 270 0.78 15.26 -23.34
N GLN A 271 1.79 15.85 -22.68
CA GLN A 271 2.50 17.01 -23.21
C GLN A 271 3.37 16.60 -24.41
N THR A 272 3.65 17.54 -25.30
CA THR A 272 4.48 17.33 -26.50
C THR A 272 5.41 18.52 -26.70
N CYS A 273 6.51 18.34 -27.44
CA CYS A 273 7.39 19.45 -27.81
C CYS A 273 6.61 20.60 -28.48
N VAL A 274 5.64 20.27 -29.34
CA VAL A 274 4.73 21.25 -29.97
C VAL A 274 3.88 22.00 -28.94
N GLY A 275 3.38 21.31 -27.91
CA GLY A 275 2.67 21.94 -26.78
C GLY A 275 3.56 22.87 -25.94
N GLN A 276 4.88 22.64 -25.93
CA GLN A 276 5.88 23.48 -25.24
C GLN A 276 6.43 24.62 -26.13
N GLY A 277 5.98 24.75 -27.38
CA GLY A 277 6.39 25.82 -28.30
C GLY A 277 7.56 25.50 -29.22
N PHE A 278 7.90 24.22 -29.40
CA PHE A 278 8.87 23.72 -30.38
C PHE A 278 8.13 23.21 -31.64
N ASP A 279 8.84 22.89 -32.72
CA ASP A 279 8.23 22.41 -33.97
C ASP A 279 8.23 20.88 -34.09
N SER A 280 9.21 20.21 -33.48
CA SER A 280 9.38 18.75 -33.56
C SER A 280 10.04 18.15 -32.31
N GLY A 281 10.33 16.85 -32.32
CA GLY A 281 11.07 16.16 -31.27
C GLY A 281 10.26 15.23 -30.37
N VAL A 282 10.97 14.55 -29.48
CA VAL A 282 10.39 13.67 -28.45
C VAL A 282 10.57 14.34 -27.09
N LEU A 283 9.46 14.53 -26.38
CA LEU A 283 9.46 15.10 -25.04
C LEU A 283 9.72 13.99 -24.03
N ALA A 284 10.65 14.21 -23.11
CA ALA A 284 10.97 13.30 -22.00
C ALA A 284 10.85 14.03 -20.67
N CYS A 285 10.95 13.29 -19.57
CA CYS A 285 11.09 13.84 -18.24
C CYS A 285 12.55 14.03 -17.85
N ASN A 286 12.84 15.01 -16.99
CA ASN A 286 14.17 15.16 -16.40
C ASN A 286 14.43 14.05 -15.35
N ALA A 287 15.70 13.81 -15.03
CA ALA A 287 16.13 12.74 -14.12
C ALA A 287 15.76 12.94 -12.63
N ALA A 288 15.00 13.98 -12.30
CA ALA A 288 14.48 14.26 -10.96
C ALA A 288 12.94 14.37 -10.95
N CYS A 289 12.27 14.03 -12.07
CA CYS A 289 10.82 14.07 -12.30
C CYS A 289 10.10 15.41 -12.00
N SER A 290 10.87 16.45 -11.68
CA SER A 290 10.39 17.78 -11.28
C SER A 290 10.08 18.70 -12.48
N GLY A 291 10.11 18.17 -13.70
CA GLY A 291 9.95 18.94 -14.92
C GLY A 291 10.40 18.20 -16.18
N LEU A 292 10.00 18.74 -17.32
CA LEU A 292 10.26 18.17 -18.65
C LEU A 292 11.73 18.39 -19.08
N ASP A 293 12.28 17.40 -19.78
CA ASP A 293 13.52 17.55 -20.55
C ASP A 293 13.16 17.94 -22.00
N LEU A 294 13.56 19.16 -22.37
CA LEU A 294 13.33 19.76 -23.68
C LEU A 294 14.52 19.56 -24.64
N SER A 295 15.60 18.91 -24.21
CA SER A 295 16.84 18.75 -25.00
C SER A 295 16.67 17.94 -26.30
N SER A 296 15.60 17.14 -26.38
CA SER A 296 15.21 16.35 -27.55
C SER A 296 14.02 16.97 -28.33
N CYS A 297 13.60 18.18 -27.98
CA CYS A 297 12.69 19.01 -28.77
C CYS A 297 13.47 19.87 -29.77
N GLY A 298 12.93 20.06 -30.97
CA GLY A 298 13.59 20.80 -32.04
C GLY A 298 12.78 21.96 -32.62
N THR A 299 13.47 22.98 -33.13
CA THR A 299 12.86 24.24 -33.61
C THR A 299 13.30 24.56 -35.03
N CYS A 300 12.35 24.62 -35.95
CA CYS A 300 12.63 24.77 -37.36
C CYS A 300 13.06 26.20 -37.74
N GLY A 301 14.18 26.31 -38.45
CA GLY A 301 14.76 27.59 -38.89
C GLY A 301 15.75 28.21 -37.90
N ASN A 302 16.25 27.43 -36.94
CA ASN A 302 17.29 27.80 -35.99
C ASN A 302 18.73 27.61 -36.55
N ALA A 303 18.85 26.96 -37.73
CA ALA A 303 20.06 26.59 -38.45
C ALA A 303 20.92 25.46 -37.84
N VAL A 304 20.35 24.63 -36.97
CA VAL A 304 20.95 23.41 -36.40
C VAL A 304 19.91 22.30 -36.47
N ARG A 305 20.19 21.20 -37.18
CA ARG A 305 19.21 20.11 -37.28
C ARG A 305 19.05 19.39 -35.94
N ASP A 306 17.94 19.62 -35.25
CA ASP A 306 17.62 19.07 -33.92
C ASP A 306 16.21 18.42 -33.84
N GLY A 307 15.87 17.85 -32.67
CA GLY A 307 14.65 17.08 -32.47
C GLY A 307 14.46 15.91 -33.45
N THR A 308 13.38 15.94 -34.23
CA THR A 308 13.04 14.94 -35.26
C THR A 308 12.96 15.54 -36.66
N GLU A 309 13.58 16.69 -36.90
CA GLU A 309 13.48 17.36 -38.19
C GLU A 309 14.45 16.79 -39.24
N ASN A 310 14.06 16.87 -40.52
CA ASN A 310 14.85 16.26 -41.59
C ASN A 310 16.04 17.14 -42.01
N CYS A 311 15.86 18.45 -41.91
CA CYS A 311 16.83 19.50 -42.23
C CYS A 311 16.47 20.79 -41.49
N ASP A 312 17.43 21.69 -41.32
CA ASP A 312 17.15 23.08 -40.95
C ASP A 312 17.90 24.04 -41.88
N GLY A 313 17.17 24.73 -42.76
CA GLY A 313 17.71 25.76 -43.64
C GLY A 313 18.81 25.24 -44.57
N ALA A 314 20.07 25.42 -44.16
CA ALA A 314 21.26 24.91 -44.86
C ALA A 314 21.86 23.64 -44.22
N ASP A 315 21.50 23.28 -42.99
CA ASP A 315 21.84 22.00 -42.37
C ASP A 315 20.91 20.90 -42.89
N LEU A 316 21.25 20.38 -44.06
CA LEU A 316 20.59 19.22 -44.66
C LEU A 316 21.12 17.90 -44.08
N GLY A 317 21.97 17.95 -43.04
CA GLY A 317 22.55 16.77 -42.41
C GLY A 317 23.37 15.88 -43.34
N GLY A 318 23.98 16.48 -44.38
CA GLY A 318 24.72 15.76 -45.43
C GLY A 318 23.86 15.20 -46.57
N GLN A 319 22.53 15.37 -46.53
CA GLN A 319 21.66 14.98 -47.63
C GLN A 319 21.80 15.93 -48.83
N THR A 320 21.62 15.36 -50.01
CA THR A 320 21.70 16.02 -51.32
C THR A 320 20.57 15.46 -52.20
N CYS A 321 20.26 16.12 -53.32
CA CYS A 321 19.37 15.54 -54.33
C CYS A 321 19.80 14.11 -54.70
N ALA A 322 21.11 13.89 -54.90
CA ALA A 322 21.70 12.61 -55.28
C ALA A 322 21.54 11.51 -54.22
N SER A 323 21.67 11.82 -52.93
CA SER A 323 21.51 10.84 -51.84
C SER A 323 20.05 10.52 -51.52
N LEU A 324 19.11 11.37 -51.98
CA LEU A 324 17.66 11.13 -51.96
C LEU A 324 17.14 10.69 -53.35
N GLY A 325 18.05 10.23 -54.23
CA GLY A 325 17.79 9.58 -55.52
C GLY A 325 17.53 10.50 -56.74
N ALA A 326 17.37 11.81 -56.54
CA ALA A 326 17.26 12.77 -57.65
C ALA A 326 18.62 13.01 -58.32
N SER A 327 18.66 13.13 -59.64
CA SER A 327 19.91 12.98 -60.41
C SER A 327 21.01 14.04 -60.15
N ALA A 328 20.61 15.28 -59.87
CA ALA A 328 21.51 16.40 -59.58
C ALA A 328 20.71 17.56 -58.94
N GLY A 329 21.34 18.74 -58.79
CA GLY A 329 20.69 19.96 -58.32
C GLY A 329 21.04 20.32 -56.86
N MET A 330 20.34 21.33 -56.33
CA MET A 330 20.51 21.81 -54.96
C MET A 330 19.28 21.45 -54.15
N LEU A 331 19.46 20.60 -53.14
CA LEU A 331 18.42 20.27 -52.18
C LEU A 331 18.24 21.49 -51.25
N GLY A 332 17.00 21.87 -50.98
CA GLY A 332 16.68 22.91 -50.01
C GLY A 332 16.04 22.33 -48.75
N CYS A 333 15.65 23.22 -47.85
CA CYS A 333 14.81 22.90 -46.70
C CYS A 333 13.62 23.86 -46.67
N THR A 334 12.40 23.32 -46.55
CA THR A 334 11.19 24.12 -46.42
C THR A 334 11.11 24.81 -45.04
N PRO A 335 10.30 25.87 -44.87
CA PRO A 335 10.00 26.46 -43.56
C PRO A 335 9.25 25.54 -42.57
N GLY A 336 8.92 24.31 -42.97
CA GLY A 336 8.40 23.24 -42.09
C GLY A 336 9.37 22.06 -41.98
N CYS A 337 10.67 22.32 -42.15
CA CYS A 337 11.81 21.41 -41.97
C CYS A 337 11.68 20.02 -42.61
N SER A 338 10.98 20.02 -43.75
CA SER A 338 10.94 18.95 -44.73
C SER A 338 11.81 19.32 -45.93
N PHE A 339 12.46 18.33 -46.56
CA PHE A 339 13.33 18.55 -47.71
C PHE A 339 12.59 19.23 -48.87
N ASP A 340 13.18 20.29 -49.41
CA ASP A 340 12.68 20.99 -50.58
C ASP A 340 13.39 20.48 -51.85
N PHE A 341 12.63 19.79 -52.70
CA PHE A 341 13.12 19.21 -53.95
C PHE A 341 12.99 20.15 -55.15
N THR A 342 12.48 21.38 -55.00
CA THR A 342 12.28 22.31 -56.14
C THR A 342 13.59 22.70 -56.84
N GLY A 343 14.71 22.68 -56.13
CA GLY A 343 16.06 22.89 -56.68
C GLY A 343 16.74 21.62 -57.22
N CYS A 344 16.11 20.46 -57.12
CA CYS A 344 16.65 19.19 -57.63
C CYS A 344 16.34 19.01 -59.12
N ALA A 345 17.37 18.65 -59.89
CA ALA A 345 17.22 18.22 -61.26
C ALA A 345 16.82 16.74 -61.29
N VAL A 346 15.57 16.48 -61.69
CA VAL A 346 15.12 15.14 -62.10
C VAL A 346 15.54 14.89 -63.56
N MET A 347 16.05 13.70 -63.83
CA MET A 347 16.19 13.21 -65.20
C MET A 347 14.88 12.52 -65.57
N PRO A 348 14.22 12.89 -66.69
CA PRO A 348 13.04 12.15 -67.15
C PRO A 348 13.43 10.69 -67.42
N GLN A 349 12.90 9.77 -66.63
CA GLN A 349 12.98 8.34 -66.94
C GLN A 349 11.99 8.06 -68.07
N GLN A 350 12.51 7.80 -69.27
CA GLN A 350 11.68 7.39 -70.40
C GLN A 350 11.19 5.95 -70.18
N ILE A 351 9.98 5.80 -69.65
CA ILE A 351 9.33 4.50 -69.45
C ILE A 351 8.87 3.97 -70.81
N ASN A 352 9.70 3.15 -71.45
CA ASN A 352 9.32 2.40 -72.65
C ASN A 352 8.44 1.19 -72.27
N ILE A 353 7.15 1.25 -72.58
CA ILE A 353 6.19 0.16 -72.33
C ILE A 353 6.34 -0.91 -73.42
N ALA A 354 6.81 -2.11 -73.05
CA ALA A 354 7.11 -3.19 -74.00
C ALA A 354 6.08 -4.34 -73.97
N THR A 355 5.32 -4.47 -75.06
CA THR A 355 4.61 -5.65 -75.64
C THR A 355 4.07 -6.80 -74.73
N PRO A 356 2.77 -7.17 -74.85
CA PRO A 356 2.18 -8.35 -74.18
C PRO A 356 2.32 -9.68 -74.96
N LEU A 357 2.05 -10.80 -74.27
CA LEU A 357 2.29 -12.18 -74.71
C LEU A 357 1.15 -12.87 -75.51
N PHE A 358 0.54 -12.24 -76.52
CA PHE A 358 -0.31 -12.98 -77.50
C PHE A 358 -0.19 -12.45 -78.95
N PRO A 359 -0.27 -13.31 -79.99
CA PRO A 359 0.18 -12.95 -81.33
C PRO A 359 -0.94 -12.45 -82.27
N VAL A 360 -1.20 -11.14 -82.25
CA VAL A 360 -1.72 -10.40 -83.41
C VAL A 360 -1.01 -9.05 -83.43
N GLY A 361 -0.32 -8.70 -84.53
CA GLY A 361 0.68 -7.62 -84.51
C GLY A 361 0.19 -6.27 -85.05
N VAL A 362 0.34 -5.21 -84.24
CA VAL A 362 0.65 -3.83 -84.65
C VAL A 362 1.61 -3.19 -83.61
N MET A 363 1.86 -1.88 -83.63
CA MET A 363 3.05 -1.20 -83.06
C MET A 363 2.68 -0.13 -82.00
N PRO A 364 3.61 0.45 -81.20
CA PRO A 364 3.27 1.05 -79.91
C PRO A 364 2.90 2.55 -79.92
N GLY A 365 2.01 2.94 -79.00
CA GLY A 365 1.77 4.33 -78.58
C GLY A 365 2.74 4.81 -77.49
N TRP A 366 2.82 6.13 -77.29
CA TRP A 366 3.85 6.78 -76.45
C TRP A 366 3.21 7.67 -75.38
N PHE A 367 3.48 7.38 -74.11
CA PHE A 367 3.39 8.36 -73.03
C PHE A 367 4.81 8.77 -72.63
N SER A 368 5.04 10.07 -72.40
CA SER A 368 6.23 10.56 -71.71
C SER A 368 5.72 11.39 -70.54
N GLY A 369 5.89 10.89 -69.33
CA GLY A 369 5.69 11.67 -68.11
C GLY A 369 7.03 11.90 -67.44
N GLN A 370 7.18 13.04 -66.76
CA GLN A 370 8.26 13.30 -65.81
C GLN A 370 8.02 12.50 -64.51
N SER A 371 7.85 11.18 -64.59
CA SER A 371 7.67 10.33 -63.41
C SER A 371 9.02 9.99 -62.77
N TYR A 372 9.12 10.24 -61.47
CA TYR A 372 10.25 9.83 -60.65
C TYR A 372 9.93 8.51 -59.93
N ILE A 373 10.65 7.45 -60.26
CA ILE A 373 10.65 6.20 -59.46
C ILE A 373 11.83 6.32 -58.50
N ALA A 374 11.55 6.78 -57.27
CA ALA A 374 12.51 6.69 -56.18
C ALA A 374 12.68 5.21 -55.80
N ASP A 375 13.92 4.79 -55.58
CA ASP A 375 14.22 3.48 -55.03
C ASP A 375 13.71 3.35 -53.58
N GLY A 376 12.81 2.40 -53.35
CA GLY A 376 12.30 2.03 -52.02
C GLY A 376 11.14 2.89 -51.48
N ASN A 377 11.09 4.19 -51.77
CA ASN A 377 10.04 5.11 -51.32
C ASN A 377 9.46 5.94 -52.49
N SER A 378 8.91 5.27 -53.50
CA SER A 378 8.36 5.89 -54.72
C SER A 378 7.37 7.04 -54.43
N VAL A 379 7.51 8.18 -55.11
CA VAL A 379 6.59 9.33 -55.03
C VAL A 379 6.35 9.90 -56.44
N LEU A 380 5.08 9.99 -56.84
CA LEU A 380 4.67 10.63 -58.09
C LEU A 380 4.54 12.15 -57.86
N ILE A 381 5.28 12.94 -58.65
CA ILE A 381 5.30 14.41 -58.54
C ILE A 381 4.73 15.12 -59.76
N GLU A 382 4.70 14.48 -60.93
CA GLU A 382 4.15 15.04 -62.17
C GLU A 382 3.90 13.92 -63.21
N PHE A 383 2.99 14.14 -64.16
CA PHE A 383 2.91 13.34 -65.40
C PHE A 383 2.40 14.21 -66.56
N GLU A 384 2.63 13.77 -67.82
CA GLU A 384 2.22 14.53 -69.00
C GLU A 384 1.49 13.62 -70.01
N ALA A 385 0.55 14.19 -70.77
CA ALA A 385 -0.16 13.52 -71.85
C ALA A 385 0.18 14.16 -73.21
N TYR A 386 0.46 13.34 -74.23
CA TYR A 386 0.68 13.84 -75.60
C TYR A 386 -0.66 13.96 -76.35
N LEU A 387 -1.04 15.17 -76.74
CA LEU A 387 -2.33 15.44 -77.39
C LEU A 387 -2.15 16.35 -78.62
N GLU A 388 -3.11 16.29 -79.55
CA GLU A 388 -3.33 17.34 -80.55
C GLU A 388 -4.59 18.13 -80.18
N LEU A 389 -4.40 19.37 -79.73
CA LEU A 389 -5.48 20.30 -79.38
C LEU A 389 -5.75 21.25 -80.56
N PRO A 390 -6.81 21.05 -81.36
CA PRO A 390 -7.18 21.95 -82.46
C PRO A 390 -7.72 23.31 -81.98
N ALA A 391 -8.07 23.44 -80.70
CA ALA A 391 -8.50 24.67 -80.05
C ALA A 391 -8.00 24.72 -78.59
N ALA A 392 -8.13 25.87 -77.92
CA ALA A 392 -7.84 25.97 -76.50
C ALA A 392 -8.84 25.12 -75.70
N CYS A 393 -8.36 24.45 -74.65
CA CYS A 393 -9.11 23.40 -73.97
C CYS A 393 -8.66 23.25 -72.52
N ASP A 394 -9.61 23.08 -71.60
CA ASP A 394 -9.31 22.69 -70.24
C ASP A 394 -9.15 21.16 -70.18
N LEU A 395 -7.98 20.71 -69.72
CA LEU A 395 -7.63 19.31 -69.54
C LEU A 395 -7.75 18.92 -68.07
N ASP A 396 -8.58 17.93 -67.77
CA ASP A 396 -8.79 17.39 -66.43
C ASP A 396 -7.90 16.16 -66.19
N PHE A 397 -6.74 16.37 -65.59
CA PHE A 397 -5.86 15.27 -65.17
C PHE A 397 -6.32 14.69 -63.84
N TYR A 398 -6.15 13.38 -63.66
CA TYR A 398 -6.51 12.70 -62.43
C TYR A 398 -5.62 11.49 -62.12
N VAL A 399 -5.42 11.24 -60.83
CA VAL A 399 -4.71 10.09 -60.28
C VAL A 399 -5.68 9.28 -59.43
N LEU A 400 -5.91 8.02 -59.80
CA LEU A 400 -6.66 7.06 -59.01
C LEU A 400 -5.71 6.04 -58.37
N GLN A 401 -6.03 5.56 -57.17
CA GLN A 401 -5.30 4.50 -56.46
C GLN A 401 -6.27 3.38 -56.07
N ASN A 402 -5.81 2.13 -56.09
CA ASN A 402 -6.55 0.95 -55.64
C ASN A 402 -5.67 0.06 -54.78
N GLN A 403 -6.09 -0.15 -53.52
CA GLN A 403 -5.43 -1.03 -52.55
C GLN A 403 -6.22 -2.32 -52.28
N GLY A 404 -6.94 -2.82 -53.28
CA GLY A 404 -7.76 -4.05 -53.21
C GLY A 404 -9.24 -3.84 -52.88
N ALA A 405 -9.67 -2.60 -52.66
CA ALA A 405 -11.06 -2.22 -52.35
C ALA A 405 -11.77 -1.45 -53.49
N GLY A 406 -11.12 -1.28 -54.65
CA GLY A 406 -11.59 -0.42 -55.73
C GLY A 406 -10.75 0.85 -55.88
N PHE A 407 -11.03 1.65 -56.90
CA PHE A 407 -10.29 2.88 -57.18
C PHE A 407 -10.84 4.09 -56.40
N THR A 408 -9.97 4.80 -55.70
CA THR A 408 -10.24 6.09 -55.05
C THR A 408 -9.48 7.20 -55.76
N LEU A 409 -10.10 8.37 -55.91
CA LEU A 409 -9.44 9.57 -56.41
C LEU A 409 -8.41 10.06 -55.38
N VAL A 410 -7.16 10.16 -55.80
CA VAL A 410 -6.06 10.70 -54.99
C VAL A 410 -5.90 12.19 -55.28
N GLU A 411 -5.83 12.56 -56.57
CA GLU A 411 -5.66 13.94 -56.99
C GLU A 411 -6.37 14.19 -58.34
N ARG A 412 -6.86 15.43 -58.54
CA ARG A 412 -7.40 15.92 -59.81
C ARG A 412 -6.98 17.37 -60.00
N THR A 413 -6.54 17.70 -61.21
CA THR A 413 -6.06 19.03 -61.59
C THR A 413 -6.63 19.41 -62.96
N THR A 414 -7.00 20.68 -63.13
CA THR A 414 -7.60 21.20 -64.38
C THR A 414 -6.64 22.22 -65.00
N VAL A 415 -6.15 21.94 -66.19
CA VAL A 415 -5.08 22.70 -66.86
C VAL A 415 -5.60 23.34 -68.14
N ALA A 416 -5.73 24.67 -68.12
CA ALA A 416 -6.14 25.48 -69.27
C ALA A 416 -5.05 25.49 -70.35
N SER A 417 -5.26 24.72 -71.40
CA SER A 417 -4.25 24.40 -72.42
C SER A 417 -4.50 25.14 -73.73
N ALA A 418 -3.43 25.64 -74.36
CA ALA A 418 -3.48 26.32 -75.65
C ALA A 418 -3.57 25.31 -76.83
N PRO A 419 -4.07 25.72 -78.02
CA PRO A 419 -4.04 24.86 -79.20
C PRO A 419 -2.60 24.51 -79.59
N GLY A 420 -2.36 23.25 -79.97
CA GLY A 420 -1.04 22.75 -80.34
C GLY A 420 -0.94 21.24 -80.31
N VAL A 421 0.20 20.71 -80.75
CA VAL A 421 0.54 19.28 -80.64
C VAL A 421 1.77 19.16 -79.75
N GLY A 422 1.67 18.37 -78.68
CA GLY A 422 2.76 18.24 -77.72
C GLY A 422 2.34 17.55 -76.42
N PHE A 423 3.27 17.52 -75.46
CA PHE A 423 3.00 17.09 -74.08
C PHE A 423 2.35 18.23 -73.29
N PHE A 424 1.30 17.87 -72.55
CA PHE A 424 0.59 18.74 -71.63
C PHE A 424 0.73 18.16 -70.21
N PRO A 425 1.32 18.89 -69.24
CA PRO A 425 1.55 18.40 -67.89
C PRO A 425 0.27 18.41 -67.05
N ALA A 426 0.18 17.52 -66.07
CA ALA A 426 -0.93 17.44 -65.13
C ALA A 426 -0.92 18.58 -64.10
N GLN A 427 0.24 19.17 -63.81
CA GLN A 427 0.40 20.25 -62.82
C GLN A 427 -0.08 19.82 -61.42
N LEU A 428 0.39 18.66 -60.95
CA LEU A 428 0.04 18.15 -59.63
C LEU A 428 0.37 19.18 -58.53
N THR A 429 -0.58 19.35 -57.62
CA THR A 429 -0.50 20.28 -56.48
C THR A 429 0.19 19.67 -55.27
N SER A 430 0.31 18.34 -55.22
CA SER A 430 0.96 17.63 -54.12
C SER A 430 1.82 16.44 -54.60
N PRO A 431 2.96 16.13 -53.94
CA PRO A 431 3.65 14.86 -54.13
C PRO A 431 2.80 13.70 -53.63
N ILE A 432 2.54 12.70 -54.48
CA ILE A 432 1.69 11.54 -54.19
C ILE A 432 2.57 10.33 -53.81
N PRO A 433 2.55 9.85 -52.55
CA PRO A 433 3.27 8.65 -52.15
C PRO A 433 2.72 7.41 -52.87
N ILE A 434 3.62 6.65 -53.50
CA ILE A 434 3.30 5.41 -54.21
C ILE A 434 3.45 4.23 -53.24
N VAL A 435 2.32 3.64 -52.88
CA VAL A 435 2.24 2.54 -51.91
C VAL A 435 2.56 1.22 -52.61
N VAL A 436 3.52 0.47 -52.06
CA VAL A 436 3.90 -0.85 -52.57
C VAL A 436 2.68 -1.79 -52.54
N GLY A 437 2.37 -2.39 -53.70
CA GLY A 437 1.22 -3.27 -53.87
C GLY A 437 -0.10 -2.57 -54.24
N ALA A 438 -0.13 -1.23 -54.27
CA ALA A 438 -1.28 -0.49 -54.81
C ALA A 438 -1.21 -0.35 -56.33
N THR A 439 -2.36 -0.39 -57.00
CA THR A 439 -2.48 -0.09 -58.44
C THR A 439 -2.87 1.36 -58.64
N TYR A 440 -2.23 2.08 -59.55
CA TYR A 440 -2.57 3.47 -59.88
C TYR A 440 -3.03 3.60 -61.33
N ILE A 441 -3.98 4.51 -61.58
CA ILE A 441 -4.38 4.97 -62.92
C ILE A 441 -4.02 6.45 -63.02
N LEU A 442 -3.28 6.81 -64.07
CA LEU A 442 -3.03 8.19 -64.46
C LEU A 442 -3.88 8.47 -65.69
N GLY A 443 -4.76 9.47 -65.61
CA GLY A 443 -5.71 9.78 -66.67
C GLY A 443 -5.80 11.26 -66.96
N VAL A 444 -6.34 11.57 -68.14
CA VAL A 444 -6.68 12.92 -68.58
C VAL A 444 -8.02 12.87 -69.30
N GLY A 445 -8.90 13.82 -68.96
CA GLY A 445 -10.17 14.08 -69.62
C GLY A 445 -10.17 15.48 -70.25
N TRP A 446 -11.13 15.74 -71.12
CA TRP A 446 -11.26 17.03 -71.81
C TRP A 446 -12.72 17.24 -72.26
N SER A 447 -13.10 18.50 -72.46
CA SER A 447 -14.46 18.89 -72.90
C SER A 447 -14.51 19.50 -74.31
N CYS A 448 -13.40 19.40 -75.05
CA CYS A 448 -13.22 19.96 -76.38
C CYS A 448 -13.00 18.86 -77.45
N PRO A 449 -13.04 19.20 -78.75
CA PRO A 449 -12.50 18.34 -79.79
C PRO A 449 -10.98 18.18 -79.59
N VAL A 450 -10.51 16.94 -79.49
CA VAL A 450 -9.08 16.58 -79.40
C VAL A 450 -8.75 15.60 -80.52
N GLY A 451 -7.63 15.81 -81.21
CA GLY A 451 -7.03 14.82 -82.08
C GLY A 451 -6.21 13.84 -81.25
N PHE A 452 -6.56 12.55 -81.30
CA PHE A 452 -5.81 11.50 -80.62
C PHE A 452 -5.17 10.55 -81.64
N PHE A 453 -3.91 10.19 -81.44
CA PHE A 453 -3.24 9.10 -82.16
C PHE A 453 -3.44 7.79 -81.39
N LEU A 454 -4.54 7.08 -81.68
CA LEU A 454 -4.75 5.70 -81.23
C LEU A 454 -4.18 4.74 -82.29
N ASP A 455 -3.39 3.77 -81.84
CA ASP A 455 -3.24 2.46 -82.47
C ASP A 455 -3.48 1.41 -81.38
N ASP A 456 -4.13 0.31 -81.72
CA ASP A 456 -5.00 -0.41 -80.76
C ASP A 456 -4.28 -1.55 -80.01
N GLY A 457 -4.39 -1.66 -78.68
CA GLY A 457 -3.91 -2.86 -77.96
C GLY A 457 -3.91 -2.84 -76.42
N PHE A 458 -4.42 -3.91 -75.80
CA PHE A 458 -4.55 -4.10 -74.33
C PHE A 458 -3.26 -4.69 -73.66
N ALA A 459 -3.17 -4.59 -72.32
CA ALA A 459 -1.93 -4.68 -71.51
C ALA A 459 -1.62 -6.04 -70.80
N TYR A 460 -0.39 -6.24 -70.25
CA TYR A 460 -0.09 -6.54 -68.81
C TYR A 460 1.42 -6.71 -68.45
N VAL A 461 1.70 -6.87 -67.14
CA VAL A 461 2.98 -6.62 -66.40
C VAL A 461 3.84 -7.87 -66.11
N GLY A 462 5.16 -7.68 -65.90
CA GLY A 462 6.15 -8.67 -65.42
C GLY A 462 6.63 -8.50 -63.96
N THR A 463 7.43 -9.45 -63.46
CA THR A 463 7.64 -9.85 -62.05
C THR A 463 8.23 -8.86 -61.03
N ASP A 464 8.50 -7.60 -61.38
CA ASP A 464 9.45 -6.76 -60.65
C ASP A 464 8.94 -5.33 -60.40
N GLY A 465 7.78 -5.21 -59.77
CA GLY A 465 7.45 -4.01 -58.99
C GLY A 465 6.64 -2.89 -59.67
N GLY A 466 5.75 -3.23 -60.61
CA GLY A 466 4.47 -2.53 -60.80
C GLY A 466 4.44 -1.07 -61.30
N ILE A 467 3.87 -0.87 -62.49
CA ILE A 467 3.10 0.33 -62.86
C ILE A 467 1.74 -0.14 -63.40
N GLY A 468 0.67 0.60 -63.10
CA GLY A 468 -0.71 0.20 -63.39
C GLY A 468 -1.11 0.29 -64.87
N VAL A 469 -2.31 -0.21 -65.16
CA VAL A 469 -2.94 -0.12 -66.48
C VAL A 469 -3.41 1.31 -66.71
N ILE A 470 -3.02 1.90 -67.84
CA ILE A 470 -3.57 3.17 -68.32
C ILE A 470 -4.81 2.84 -69.17
N ASP A 471 -6.00 3.02 -68.60
CA ASP A 471 -7.27 2.92 -69.32
C ASP A 471 -7.67 4.31 -69.86
N VAL A 472 -7.58 4.50 -71.17
CA VAL A 472 -8.12 5.70 -71.84
C VAL A 472 -9.61 5.47 -72.11
N LEU A 473 -10.44 5.70 -71.09
CA LEU A 473 -11.88 5.58 -71.21
C LEU A 473 -12.46 6.79 -71.96
N TYR A 474 -12.97 6.53 -73.17
CA TYR A 474 -13.89 7.44 -73.85
C TYR A 474 -15.20 7.53 -73.06
N LEU A 475 -15.39 8.63 -72.32
CA LEU A 475 -16.69 9.05 -71.82
C LEU A 475 -17.20 10.18 -72.71
N ASP A 476 -17.98 9.78 -73.71
CA ASP A 476 -18.86 10.68 -74.44
C ASP A 476 -20.03 11.10 -73.52
N ASP A 477 -20.37 12.38 -73.57
CA ASP A 477 -21.43 13.08 -72.83
C ASP A 477 -21.43 13.13 -71.27
N ALA A 478 -21.95 14.27 -70.78
CA ALA A 478 -22.39 14.61 -69.41
C ALA A 478 -21.33 15.02 -68.35
N TYR A 479 -21.18 16.34 -68.24
CA TYR A 479 -20.59 17.12 -67.15
C TYR A 479 -21.22 16.79 -65.77
N PRO A 480 -20.47 16.34 -64.74
CA PRO A 480 -20.95 16.30 -63.36
C PRO A 480 -20.69 17.65 -62.68
N GLY A 481 -21.74 18.28 -62.16
CA GLY A 481 -21.63 19.51 -61.36
C GLY A 481 -21.12 19.28 -59.93
N PRO A 482 -20.87 20.34 -59.15
CA PRO A 482 -20.21 20.27 -57.83
C PRO A 482 -20.97 19.53 -56.71
N ASN A 483 -22.09 18.85 -57.02
CA ASN A 483 -22.95 18.17 -56.05
C ASN A 483 -23.25 16.69 -56.41
N ASP A 484 -22.62 16.11 -57.44
CA ASP A 484 -22.87 14.71 -57.80
C ASP A 484 -21.96 13.74 -57.03
N ASN A 485 -22.57 12.82 -56.29
CA ASN A 485 -21.86 11.69 -55.70
C ASN A 485 -21.55 10.65 -56.78
N TYR A 486 -20.28 10.29 -56.93
CA TYR A 486 -19.85 9.25 -57.86
C TYR A 486 -20.46 7.89 -57.48
N VAL A 487 -21.43 7.43 -58.28
CA VAL A 487 -22.01 6.08 -58.16
C VAL A 487 -21.32 5.16 -59.17
N PRO A 488 -20.57 4.13 -58.74
CA PRO A 488 -19.96 3.19 -59.66
C PRO A 488 -21.03 2.29 -60.33
N PRO A 489 -20.82 1.83 -61.58
CA PRO A 489 -21.69 0.84 -62.19
C PRO A 489 -21.61 -0.51 -61.44
N ILE A 490 -22.70 -0.87 -60.75
CA ILE A 490 -22.91 -2.21 -60.17
C ILE A 490 -23.51 -3.16 -61.24
N PRO A 491 -23.50 -4.50 -61.05
CA PRO A 491 -23.00 -5.42 -62.06
C PRO A 491 -24.11 -6.07 -62.90
N LEU A 492 -23.71 -6.73 -64.00
CA LEU A 492 -24.56 -7.64 -64.76
C LEU A 492 -23.90 -9.02 -64.91
N PRO A 493 -24.69 -10.10 -65.10
CA PRO A 493 -24.56 -11.27 -64.24
C PRO A 493 -23.83 -12.48 -64.84
N ASP A 494 -23.40 -13.36 -63.92
CA ASP A 494 -23.20 -14.81 -64.06
C ASP A 494 -22.53 -15.34 -65.33
N PHE A 495 -21.20 -15.49 -65.25
CA PHE A 495 -20.54 -16.69 -65.78
C PHE A 495 -19.46 -17.21 -64.82
N VAL A 496 -19.87 -18.06 -63.87
CA VAL A 496 -18.94 -18.86 -63.08
C VAL A 496 -18.48 -20.06 -63.92
N MET A 497 -17.19 -20.13 -64.24
CA MET A 497 -16.53 -21.43 -64.46
C MET A 497 -15.60 -21.74 -63.29
N HIS A 498 -15.66 -23.00 -62.87
CA HIS A 498 -15.08 -23.53 -61.64
C HIS A 498 -13.72 -24.22 -61.86
N GLN A 499 -13.01 -24.46 -60.74
CA GLN A 499 -11.95 -25.48 -60.53
C GLN A 499 -10.57 -25.22 -61.20
N ARG A 500 -9.44 -25.82 -60.74
CA ARG A 500 -8.99 -26.34 -59.41
C ARG A 500 -7.51 -26.78 -59.54
N LEU A 501 -6.65 -26.41 -58.58
CA LEU A 501 -5.33 -26.99 -58.19
C LEU A 501 -4.54 -27.88 -59.19
N THR A 502 -3.27 -27.54 -59.47
CA THR A 502 -2.10 -28.37 -59.07
C THR A 502 -0.76 -27.58 -59.13
N PHE A 503 0.26 -28.05 -58.40
CA PHE A 503 1.64 -27.53 -58.37
C PHE A 503 2.62 -28.50 -59.09
N ALA A 504 3.90 -28.07 -59.19
CA ALA A 504 5.12 -28.74 -59.70
C ALA A 504 5.47 -28.46 -61.18
N GLU A 505 6.75 -28.32 -61.56
CA GLU A 505 8.02 -28.38 -60.79
C GLU A 505 8.71 -27.01 -60.69
#